data_AF-A0A3L8BI09-F1
#
_entry.id   AF-A0A3L8BI09-F1
#
_cell.length_a   1.000
_cell.length_b   1.000
_cell.length_c   1.000
_cell.angle_alpha   90.00
_cell.angle_beta   90.00
_cell.angle_gamma   90.00
#
_symmetry.space_group_name_H-M   'P 1'
#
loop_
_entity.id
_entity.type
_entity.pdbx_description
1 polymer ?
#
loop_
_entity_poly.entity_id
_entity_poly.type
_entity_poly.pdbx_seq_one_letter_code
_entity_poly.pdbx_strand_id
1 'polypeptide(L)'
;MPSFLLALIDGRMNRTHYVAVVVVALYLLPLLLSALFRALGIPLFSLAALSSGPVSLMAFWYLQIPLFAWATLRRVQDVGWPRWAAAVLWLPIVNFVLWFWPGQVTANRWGEPPPASGRWVKGLAYGAPLWIILSYLVLLLVLVKTGHLG
;
A
#
# COMPACT_ATOMS: atom_id res chain seq x y z
N MET A 1 -15.71 -9.77 -10.49
CA MET A 1 -15.09 -8.73 -9.64
C MET A 1 -13.62 -8.58 -10.03
N PRO A 2 -13.04 -7.38 -9.98
CA PRO A 2 -11.62 -7.19 -10.31
C PRO A 2 -10.75 -8.01 -9.34
N SER A 3 -9.81 -8.79 -9.89
CA SER A 3 -8.89 -9.66 -9.13
C SER A 3 -8.24 -8.99 -7.91
N PHE A 4 -8.00 -7.69 -8.01
CA PHE A 4 -7.46 -6.87 -6.92
C PHE A 4 -8.34 -6.82 -5.66
N LEU A 5 -9.67 -6.70 -5.80
CA LEU A 5 -10.58 -6.64 -4.65
C LEU A 5 -10.78 -8.01 -4.01
N LEU A 6 -10.81 -9.08 -4.83
CA LEU A 6 -10.91 -10.44 -4.30
C LEU A 6 -9.71 -10.77 -3.41
N ALA A 7 -8.51 -10.36 -3.80
CA ALA A 7 -7.31 -10.57 -3.00
C ALA A 7 -7.33 -9.89 -1.62
N LEU A 8 -8.16 -8.84 -1.42
CA LEU A 8 -8.32 -8.21 -0.10
C LEU A 8 -9.20 -9.03 0.84
N ILE A 9 -10.11 -9.84 0.27
CA ILE A 9 -11.12 -10.61 1.00
C ILE A 9 -10.63 -12.06 1.20
N ASP A 10 -9.83 -12.57 0.26
CA ASP A 10 -9.28 -13.91 0.29
C ASP A 10 -8.45 -14.21 1.54
N GLY A 11 -8.41 -15.51 1.89
CA GLY A 11 -7.70 -16.02 3.07
C GLY A 11 -6.21 -15.67 3.11
N ARG A 12 -5.58 -15.62 1.92
CA ARG A 12 -4.14 -15.46 1.69
C ARG A 12 -3.90 -14.45 0.58
N MET A 13 -2.74 -13.81 0.55
CA MET A 13 -2.38 -12.83 -0.47
C MET A 13 -1.03 -13.16 -1.11
N ASN A 14 -1.02 -13.38 -2.43
CA ASN A 14 0.22 -13.61 -3.17
C ASN A 14 1.09 -12.34 -3.23
N ARG A 15 2.37 -12.51 -3.58
CA ARG A 15 3.33 -11.39 -3.64
C ARG A 15 2.88 -10.24 -4.53
N THR A 16 2.25 -10.54 -5.67
CA THR A 16 1.91 -9.53 -6.68
C THR A 16 0.75 -8.67 -6.19
N HIS A 17 -0.29 -9.28 -5.64
CA HIS A 17 -1.37 -8.56 -4.98
C HIS A 17 -0.85 -7.78 -3.79
N TYR A 18 0.04 -8.37 -2.99
CA TYR A 18 0.65 -7.69 -1.85
C TYR A 18 1.36 -6.41 -2.26
N VAL A 19 2.33 -6.48 -3.18
CA VAL A 19 3.06 -5.30 -3.65
C VAL A 19 2.11 -4.27 -4.25
N ALA A 20 1.13 -4.69 -5.05
CA ALA A 20 0.14 -3.77 -5.61
C ALA A 20 -0.68 -3.08 -4.51
N VAL A 21 -1.11 -3.80 -3.47
CA VAL A 21 -1.85 -3.23 -2.33
C VAL A 21 -0.95 -2.28 -1.54
N VAL A 22 0.33 -2.59 -1.33
CA VAL A 22 1.25 -1.68 -0.63
C VAL A 22 1.45 -0.38 -1.43
N VAL A 23 1.67 -0.48 -2.74
CA VAL A 23 1.79 0.69 -3.63
C VAL A 23 0.53 1.54 -3.60
N VAL A 24 -0.64 0.91 -3.72
CA VAL A 24 -1.92 1.62 -3.69
C VAL A 24 -2.14 2.25 -2.31
N ALA A 25 -2.06 1.47 -1.24
CA ALA A 25 -2.38 1.91 0.10
C ALA A 25 -1.45 3.03 0.58
N LEU A 26 -0.13 2.91 0.40
CA LEU A 26 0.83 3.85 0.97
C LEU A 26 1.16 5.05 0.07
N TYR A 27 0.91 4.96 -1.23
CA TYR A 27 1.33 6.01 -2.18
C TYR A 27 0.18 6.54 -3.03
N LEU A 28 -0.44 5.70 -3.85
CA LEU A 28 -1.43 6.19 -4.83
C LEU A 28 -2.73 6.67 -4.14
N LEU A 29 -3.25 5.90 -3.18
CA LEU A 29 -4.48 6.21 -2.46
C LEU A 29 -4.38 7.53 -1.69
N PRO A 30 -3.38 7.77 -0.81
CA PRO A 30 -3.30 9.05 -0.11
C PRO A 30 -3.10 10.23 -1.06
N LEU A 31 -2.35 10.05 -2.15
CA LEU A 31 -2.16 11.09 -3.16
C LEU A 31 -3.46 11.46 -3.88
N LEU A 32 -4.23 10.45 -4.32
CA LEU A 32 -5.53 10.65 -4.97
C LEU A 32 -6.56 11.27 -4.01
N LEU A 33 -6.63 10.77 -2.77
CA LEU A 33 -7.55 11.30 -1.77
C LEU A 33 -7.17 12.73 -1.36
N SER A 34 -5.87 13.05 -1.25
CA SER A 34 -5.44 14.42 -0.96
C SER A 34 -5.81 15.38 -2.09
N ALA A 35 -5.61 14.97 -3.35
CA ALA A 35 -6.03 15.77 -4.50
C ALA A 35 -7.55 15.99 -4.52
N LEU A 36 -8.34 14.94 -4.21
CA LEU A 36 -9.79 15.03 -4.13
C LEU A 36 -10.25 15.98 -3.02
N PHE A 37 -9.75 15.82 -1.80
CA PHE A 37 -10.14 16.65 -0.66
C PHE A 37 -9.78 18.12 -0.89
N ARG A 38 -8.59 18.37 -1.48
CA ARG A 38 -8.19 19.71 -1.91
C ARG A 38 -9.15 20.30 -2.94
N ALA A 39 -9.54 19.52 -3.94
CA ALA A 39 -10.48 19.97 -4.97
C ALA A 39 -11.87 20.31 -4.39
N LEU A 40 -12.27 19.62 -3.33
CA LEU A 40 -13.53 19.85 -2.61
C LEU A 40 -13.41 20.92 -1.50
N GLY A 41 -12.23 21.49 -1.27
CA GLY A 41 -12.00 22.47 -0.20
C GLY A 41 -12.09 21.89 1.23
N ILE A 42 -11.99 20.57 1.38
CA ILE A 42 -12.09 19.88 2.68
C ILE A 42 -10.72 19.93 3.37
N PRO A 43 -10.62 20.44 4.61
CA PRO A 43 -9.36 20.46 5.34
C PRO A 43 -8.88 19.04 5.68
N LEU A 44 -7.57 18.80 5.54
CA LEU A 44 -6.94 17.52 5.86
C LEU A 44 -6.21 17.60 7.20
N PHE A 45 -6.53 16.67 8.09
CA PHE A 45 -5.80 16.49 9.35
C PHE A 45 -4.70 15.44 9.14
N SER A 46 -3.44 15.86 9.00
CA SER A 46 -2.31 14.93 8.88
C SER A 46 -1.64 14.72 10.23
N LEU A 47 -1.20 13.49 10.52
CA LEU A 47 -0.40 13.19 11.72
C LEU A 47 0.93 13.96 11.75
N ALA A 48 1.42 14.40 10.58
CA ALA A 48 2.61 15.24 10.43
C ALA A 48 2.30 16.75 10.42
N ALA A 49 1.02 17.15 10.49
CA ALA A 49 0.63 18.56 10.38
C ALA A 49 0.71 19.29 11.74
N LEU A 50 1.93 19.76 12.04
CA LEU A 50 2.17 21.12 12.54
C LEU A 50 2.21 22.14 11.37
N SER A 51 1.67 21.79 10.18
CA SER A 51 1.49 22.70 9.05
C SER A 51 0.30 22.31 8.18
N SER A 52 -0.48 23.33 7.80
CA SER A 52 -1.65 23.31 6.91
C SER A 52 -1.26 23.16 5.44
N GLY A 53 -0.45 22.15 5.10
CA GLY A 53 -0.04 21.87 3.72
C GLY A 53 -1.16 21.24 2.88
N PRO A 54 -1.26 21.54 1.56
CA PRO A 54 -2.40 21.14 0.72
C PRO A 54 -2.41 19.66 0.28
N VAL A 55 -1.31 18.92 0.38
CA VAL A 55 -1.20 17.49 0.02
C VAL A 55 -0.18 16.82 0.95
N SER A 56 -0.53 15.66 1.53
CA SER A 56 0.37 14.89 2.39
C SER A 56 0.15 13.39 2.18
N LEU A 57 1.24 12.65 1.96
CA LEU A 57 1.19 11.19 1.89
C LEU A 57 0.72 10.56 3.21
N MET A 58 0.87 11.26 4.34
CA MET A 58 0.46 10.80 5.66
C MET A 58 -0.91 11.37 6.10
N ALA A 59 -1.64 12.07 5.22
CA ALA A 59 -2.96 12.63 5.57
C ALA A 59 -3.96 11.55 5.95
N PHE A 60 -3.87 10.37 5.34
CA PHE A 60 -4.83 9.27 5.52
C PHE A 60 -4.24 8.09 6.31
N TRP A 61 -3.37 8.37 7.28
CA TRP A 61 -2.65 7.34 8.04
C TRP A 61 -3.60 6.31 8.68
N TYR A 62 -4.78 6.75 9.11
CA TYR A 62 -5.83 5.92 9.70
C TYR A 62 -6.44 4.90 8.72
N LEU A 63 -6.31 5.12 7.41
CA LEU A 63 -6.65 4.13 6.37
C LEU A 63 -5.42 3.30 5.97
N GLN A 64 -4.27 3.96 5.83
CA GLN A 64 -3.03 3.35 5.37
C GLN A 64 -2.55 2.25 6.32
N ILE A 65 -2.50 2.54 7.62
CA ILE A 65 -1.98 1.62 8.63
C ILE A 65 -2.80 0.33 8.66
N PRO A 66 -4.15 0.35 8.80
CA PRO A 66 -4.94 -0.88 8.80
C PRO A 66 -4.85 -1.66 7.49
N LEU A 67 -4.90 -0.99 6.33
CA LEU A 67 -4.79 -1.66 5.03
C LEU A 67 -3.43 -2.35 4.86
N PHE A 68 -2.36 -1.68 5.25
CA PHE A 68 -1.01 -2.22 5.15
C PHE A 68 -0.77 -3.35 6.15
N ALA A 69 -1.25 -3.23 7.39
CA ALA A 69 -1.19 -4.29 8.39
C ALA A 69 -1.98 -5.53 7.93
N TRP A 70 -3.18 -5.32 7.39
CA TRP A 70 -4.02 -6.38 6.83
C TRP A 70 -3.34 -7.12 5.68
N ALA A 71 -2.81 -6.39 4.70
CA ALA A 71 -2.10 -6.97 3.57
C ALA A 71 -0.87 -7.78 4.04
N THR A 72 -0.13 -7.25 5.02
CA THR A 72 1.07 -7.89 5.57
C THR A 72 0.71 -9.20 6.28
N LEU A 73 -0.38 -9.20 7.05
CA LEU A 73 -0.89 -10.42 7.69
C LEU A 73 -1.25 -11.49 6.66
N ARG A 74 -2.00 -11.13 5.62
CA ARG A 74 -2.41 -12.06 4.55
C ARG A 74 -1.21 -12.59 3.75
N ARG A 75 -0.18 -11.76 3.57
CA ARG A 75 1.09 -12.15 2.91
C ARG A 75 1.88 -13.13 3.78
N VAL A 76 2.00 -12.88 5.08
CA VAL A 76 2.63 -13.81 6.04
C VAL A 76 1.90 -15.14 6.08
N GLN A 77 0.57 -15.13 6.01
CA GLN A 77 -0.23 -16.34 5.88
C GLN A 77 0.04 -17.08 4.56
N ASP A 78 0.23 -16.36 3.45
CA ASP A 78 0.57 -17.00 2.17
C ASP A 78 1.95 -17.67 2.17
N VAL A 79 2.91 -17.11 2.92
CA VAL A 79 4.22 -17.73 3.12
C VAL A 79 4.14 -18.96 4.05
N GLY A 80 3.04 -19.11 4.81
CA GLY A 80 2.88 -20.18 5.80
C GLY A 80 3.52 -19.86 7.16
N TRP A 81 3.93 -18.61 7.38
CA TRP A 81 4.55 -18.14 8.62
C TRP A 81 3.51 -17.91 9.75
N PRO A 82 3.95 -17.82 11.02
CA PRO A 82 3.05 -17.53 12.14
C PRO A 82 2.55 -16.08 12.08
N ARG A 83 1.31 -15.82 12.51
CA ARG A 83 0.66 -14.49 12.37
C ARG A 83 1.41 -13.38 13.10
N TRP A 84 2.09 -13.67 14.20
CA TRP A 84 2.89 -12.68 14.92
C TRP A 84 4.04 -12.11 14.08
N ALA A 85 4.55 -12.87 13.10
CA ALA A 85 5.60 -12.38 12.19
C ALA A 85 5.12 -11.17 11.38
N ALA A 86 3.81 -11.03 11.16
CA ALA A 86 3.24 -9.85 10.50
C ALA A 86 3.47 -8.56 11.29
N ALA A 87 3.54 -8.61 12.63
CA ALA A 87 3.83 -7.43 13.44
C ALA A 87 5.27 -6.93 13.22
N VAL A 88 6.23 -7.84 13.05
CA VAL A 88 7.63 -7.50 12.79
C VAL A 88 7.82 -7.06 11.33
N LEU A 89 7.22 -7.78 10.39
CA LEU A 89 7.32 -7.52 8.95
C LEU A 89 6.49 -6.32 8.50
N TRP A 90 5.70 -5.73 9.40
CA TRP A 90 5.02 -4.46 9.16
C TRP A 90 6.01 -3.28 9.11
N LEU A 91 7.21 -3.42 9.69
CA LEU A 91 8.24 -2.39 9.62
C LEU A 91 8.75 -2.21 8.17
N PRO A 92 8.80 -0.98 7.61
CA PRO A 92 9.06 -0.76 6.19
C PRO A 92 10.31 -1.45 5.62
N ILE A 93 11.42 -1.47 6.37
CA ILE A 93 12.67 -2.07 5.91
C ILE A 93 12.59 -3.60 5.95
N VAL A 94 12.06 -4.16 7.04
CA VAL A 94 11.94 -5.61 7.21
C VAL A 94 10.90 -6.18 6.22
N ASN A 95 9.90 -5.37 5.88
CA ASN A 95 8.85 -5.70 4.93
C ASN A 95 9.37 -6.13 3.56
N PHE A 96 10.50 -5.58 3.11
CA PHE A 96 11.08 -5.92 1.80
C PHE A 96 11.28 -7.42 1.61
N VAL A 97 11.50 -8.18 2.69
CA VAL A 97 11.55 -9.65 2.63
C VAL A 97 10.29 -10.22 1.98
N LEU A 98 9.10 -9.71 2.33
CA LEU A 98 7.81 -10.20 1.83
C LEU A 98 7.56 -9.90 0.35
N TRP A 99 8.26 -8.92 -0.23
CA TRP A 99 8.15 -8.55 -1.63
C TRP A 99 8.82 -9.58 -2.54
N PHE A 100 9.92 -10.16 -2.07
CA PHE A 100 10.72 -11.10 -2.85
C PHE A 100 10.48 -12.56 -2.46
N TRP A 101 10.11 -12.82 -1.20
CA TRP A 101 9.90 -14.17 -0.72
C TRP A 101 8.75 -14.87 -1.47
N PRO A 102 8.91 -16.12 -1.95
CA PRO A 102 7.84 -16.85 -2.62
C PRO A 102 6.76 -17.32 -1.62
N GLY A 103 5.50 -17.34 -2.06
CA GLY A 103 4.40 -17.95 -1.30
C GLY A 103 4.37 -19.48 -1.44
N GLN A 104 3.55 -20.14 -0.64
CA GLN A 104 3.32 -21.59 -0.77
C GLN A 104 2.34 -21.88 -1.92
N VAL A 105 2.73 -22.78 -2.83
CA VAL A 105 1.92 -23.13 -4.03
C VAL A 105 0.75 -24.04 -3.66
N THR A 106 0.87 -24.81 -2.58
CA THR A 106 -0.16 -25.73 -2.09
C THR A 106 -1.04 -25.08 -1.02
N ALA A 107 -2.12 -25.77 -0.68
CA ALA A 107 -2.88 -25.48 0.53
C ALA A 107 -1.97 -25.49 1.77
N ASN A 108 -2.26 -24.60 2.71
CA ASN A 108 -1.58 -24.54 4.00
C ASN A 108 -2.59 -24.37 5.13
N ARG A 109 -2.13 -24.25 6.38
CA ARG A 109 -3.00 -24.07 7.56
C ARG A 109 -3.92 -22.85 7.51
N TRP A 110 -3.68 -21.92 6.59
CA TRP A 110 -4.46 -20.70 6.38
C TRP A 110 -5.38 -20.78 5.15
N GLY A 111 -5.44 -21.93 4.49
CA GLY A 111 -6.37 -22.23 3.40
C GLY A 111 -5.69 -22.48 2.05
N GLU A 112 -6.53 -22.53 1.03
CA GLU A 112 -6.16 -22.74 -0.37
C GLU A 112 -5.27 -21.61 -0.92
N PRO A 113 -4.46 -21.88 -1.95
CA PRO A 113 -3.59 -20.86 -2.54
C PRO A 113 -4.40 -19.69 -3.11
N PRO A 114 -3.88 -18.46 -3.01
CA PRO A 114 -4.55 -17.27 -3.51
C PRO A 114 -4.69 -17.29 -5.05
N PRO A 115 -5.71 -16.63 -5.61
CA PRO A 115 -5.92 -16.59 -7.05
C PRO A 115 -4.76 -15.91 -7.79
N ALA A 116 -4.56 -16.31 -9.05
CA ALA A 116 -3.56 -15.71 -9.91
C ALA A 116 -3.86 -14.22 -10.18
N SER A 117 -2.80 -13.41 -10.22
CA SER A 117 -2.94 -11.97 -10.43
C SER A 117 -3.23 -11.61 -11.88
N GLY A 118 -4.22 -10.75 -12.10
CA GLY A 118 -4.53 -10.17 -13.41
C GLY A 118 -3.45 -9.22 -13.94
N ARG A 119 -3.53 -8.85 -15.22
CA ARG A 119 -2.56 -7.98 -15.91
C ARG A 119 -2.34 -6.64 -15.20
N TRP A 120 -3.42 -5.99 -14.74
CA TRP A 120 -3.36 -4.69 -14.06
C TRP A 120 -2.61 -4.75 -12.73
N VAL A 121 -2.87 -5.79 -11.92
CA VAL A 121 -2.19 -6.01 -10.64
C VAL A 121 -0.69 -6.25 -10.87
N LYS A 122 -0.33 -7.01 -11.91
CA LYS A 122 1.08 -7.19 -12.30
C LYS A 122 1.73 -5.87 -12.71
N GLY A 123 1.02 -5.01 -13.43
CA GLY A 123 1.51 -3.66 -13.79
C GLY A 123 1.77 -2.78 -12.57
N LEU A 124 0.88 -2.80 -11.58
CA LEU A 124 1.08 -2.10 -10.30
C LEU A 124 2.26 -2.67 -9.51
N ALA A 125 2.37 -3.99 -9.44
CA ALA A 125 3.40 -4.67 -8.66
C ALA A 125 4.80 -4.50 -9.26
N TYR A 126 4.97 -4.79 -10.56
CA TYR A 126 6.28 -4.69 -11.22
C TYR A 126 6.67 -3.23 -11.51
N GLY A 127 5.69 -2.34 -11.70
CA GLY A 127 5.91 -0.90 -11.79
C GLY A 127 6.08 -0.21 -10.45
N ALA A 128 6.09 -0.94 -9.32
CA ALA A 128 6.13 -0.35 -7.98
C ALA A 128 7.21 0.73 -7.79
N PRO A 129 8.47 0.54 -8.21
CA PRO A 129 9.50 1.58 -8.08
C PRO A 129 9.11 2.87 -8.81
N LEU A 130 8.55 2.76 -10.01
CA LEU A 130 8.12 3.90 -10.81
C LEU A 130 6.96 4.64 -10.16
N TRP A 131 5.95 3.93 -9.65
CA TRP A 131 4.79 4.54 -8.97
C TRP A 131 5.21 5.28 -7.70
N ILE A 132 6.14 4.71 -6.92
CA ILE A 132 6.67 5.33 -5.71
C ILE A 132 7.40 6.64 -6.06
N ILE A 133 8.33 6.59 -7.02
CA ILE A 133 9.07 7.78 -7.48
C ILE A 133 8.10 8.85 -7.98
N LEU A 134 7.14 8.48 -8.83
CA LEU A 134 6.15 9.42 -9.37
C LEU A 134 5.33 10.09 -8.26
N SER A 135 4.96 9.34 -7.22
CA SER A 135 4.19 9.86 -6.09
C SER A 135 4.96 10.95 -5.32
N TYR A 136 6.25 10.71 -5.07
CA TYR A 136 7.12 11.71 -4.43
C TYR A 136 7.40 12.92 -5.34
N LEU A 137 7.58 12.71 -6.65
CA LEU A 137 7.76 13.81 -7.60
C LEU A 137 6.53 14.72 -7.66
N VAL A 138 5.32 14.14 -7.71
CA VAL A 138 4.08 14.91 -7.68
C VAL A 138 3.95 15.69 -6.37
N LEU A 139 4.24 15.05 -5.24
CA LEU A 139 4.24 15.73 -3.94
C LEU A 139 5.21 16.93 -3.92
N LEU A 140 6.45 16.73 -4.39
CA LEU A 140 7.47 17.77 -4.48
C LEU A 140 7.01 18.93 -5.37
N LEU A 141 6.46 18.64 -6.55
CA LEU A 141 5.93 19.66 -7.46
C LEU A 141 4.81 20.48 -6.82
N VAL A 142 3.92 19.83 -6.06
CA VAL A 142 2.86 20.53 -5.33
C VAL A 142 3.45 21.45 -4.27
N LEU A 143 4.41 20.98 -3.46
CA LEU A 143 5.03 21.76 -2.39
C LEU A 143 5.80 22.99 -2.91
N VAL A 144 6.52 22.82 -4.03
CA VAL A 144 7.22 23.92 -4.71
C VAL A 144 6.22 24.96 -5.19
N LYS A 145 5.11 24.54 -5.82
CA LYS A 145 4.09 25.47 -6.35
C LYS A 145 3.35 26.22 -5.25
N THR A 146 3.23 25.65 -4.05
CA THR A 146 2.49 26.25 -2.93
C THR A 146 3.38 27.09 -2.01
N GLY A 147 4.65 27.30 -2.37
CA GLY A 147 5.56 28.19 -1.64
C GLY A 147 5.96 27.68 -0.25
N HIS A 148 5.85 26.37 0.01
CA HIS A 148 6.27 25.79 1.30
C HIS A 148 7.78 25.43 1.35
N LEU A 149 8.50 25.65 0.25
CA LEU A 149 9.93 25.36 0.09
C LEU A 149 10.72 26.59 -0.41
N GLY A 150 10.15 27.79 -0.30
CA GLY A 150 10.77 29.07 -0.71
C GLY A 150 10.91 30.02 0.47
#